data_AF-A0A932ZXP0-F1
#
_entry.id   AF-A0A932ZXP0-F1
#
_cell.length_a   1.000
_cell.length_b   1.000
_cell.length_c   1.000
_cell.angle_alpha   90.00
_cell.angle_beta   90.00
_cell.angle_gamma   90.00
#
_symmetry.space_group_name_H-M   'P 1'
#
loop_
_entity.id
_entity.type
_entity.pdbx_description
1 polymer ?
#
loop_
_entity_poly.entity_id
_entity_poly.type
_entity_poly.pdbx_seq_one_letter_code
_entity_poly.pdbx_strand_id
1 'polypeptide(L)'
;MPRALVLLAALLLAGCALAPAAGTQEVTVEVVNAPGAECRGEDLQGRKYQWTNTPATAALPWLGGPINLACEKPGFKKLALILTRSAPTGGTPRETFFFFPPAAAAVGLLEGASGARYAYPTPLRLVMEPEDSAPEAERKKYEELRKQYEREVLGR
;
A
#
# COMPACT_ATOMS: atom_id res chain seq x y z
N MET A 1 -55.41 29.75 -5.06
CA MET A 1 -54.72 28.44 -5.25
C MET A 1 -53.27 28.47 -4.70
N PRO A 2 -53.00 28.68 -3.39
CA PRO A 2 -51.63 28.70 -2.86
C PRO A 2 -51.15 27.37 -2.25
N ARG A 3 -52.05 26.39 -2.02
CA ARG A 3 -51.72 25.15 -1.29
C ARG A 3 -50.90 24.15 -2.10
N ALA A 4 -50.94 24.20 -3.43
CA ALA A 4 -50.17 23.28 -4.28
C ALA A 4 -48.68 23.64 -4.37
N LEU A 5 -48.32 24.91 -4.19
CA LEU A 5 -46.93 25.37 -4.31
C LEU A 5 -46.09 24.98 -3.07
N VAL A 6 -46.72 24.91 -1.89
CA VAL A 6 -46.03 24.59 -0.62
C VAL A 6 -45.64 23.11 -0.54
N LEU A 7 -46.42 22.22 -1.16
CA LEU A 7 -46.11 20.78 -1.20
C LEU A 7 -44.94 20.45 -2.14
N LEU A 8 -44.73 21.22 -3.21
CA LEU A 8 -43.62 20.99 -4.15
C LEU A 8 -42.27 21.44 -3.57
N ALA A 9 -42.25 22.49 -2.73
CA ALA A 9 -41.05 22.96 -2.06
C ALA A 9 -40.54 22.01 -0.97
N ALA A 10 -41.43 21.22 -0.35
CA ALA A 10 -41.06 20.26 0.69
C ALA A 10 -40.35 19.01 0.15
N LEU A 11 -40.60 18.59 -1.11
CA LEU A 11 -39.92 17.44 -1.71
C LEU A 11 -38.46 17.71 -2.10
N LEU A 12 -38.07 18.98 -2.32
CA LEU A 12 -36.70 19.34 -2.70
C LEU A 12 -35.71 19.33 -1.53
N LEU A 13 -36.19 19.29 -0.28
CA LEU A 13 -35.36 19.29 0.93
C LEU A 13 -35.02 17.88 1.46
N ALA A 14 -35.60 16.82 0.90
CA ALA A 14 -35.36 15.44 1.34
C ALA A 14 -34.18 14.74 0.62
N GLY A 15 -33.51 15.43 -0.31
CA GLY A 15 -32.33 14.95 -1.02
C GLY A 15 -31.03 15.08 -0.23
N CYS A 16 -31.00 14.70 1.05
CA CYS A 16 -29.72 14.51 1.74
C CYS A 16 -29.02 13.32 1.10
N ALA A 17 -28.08 13.62 0.19
CA ALA A 17 -27.20 12.65 -0.42
C ALA A 17 -26.58 11.76 0.68
N LEU A 18 -27.02 10.49 0.74
CA LEU A 18 -26.30 9.44 1.43
C LEU A 18 -24.98 9.28 0.68
N ALA A 19 -23.97 10.07 1.06
CA ALA A 19 -22.61 9.81 0.66
C ALA A 19 -22.30 8.38 1.11
N PRO A 20 -22.00 7.44 0.19
CA PRO A 20 -21.66 6.09 0.59
C PRO A 20 -20.47 6.20 1.55
N ALA A 21 -20.62 5.62 2.74
CA ALA A 21 -19.53 5.54 3.70
C ALA A 21 -18.29 5.02 2.96
N ALA A 22 -17.20 5.78 3.00
CA ALA A 22 -15.99 5.44 2.27
C ALA A 22 -15.55 4.03 2.69
N GLY A 23 -15.64 3.07 1.77
CA GLY A 23 -15.26 1.69 2.04
C GLY A 23 -13.79 1.58 2.43
N THR A 24 -13.47 0.64 3.31
CA THR A 24 -12.09 0.26 3.66
C THR A 24 -11.69 -1.03 2.97
N GLN A 25 -10.41 -1.17 2.65
CA GLN A 25 -9.75 -2.37 2.14
C GLN A 25 -8.72 -2.81 3.16
N GLU A 26 -8.61 -4.11 3.33
CA GLU A 26 -7.57 -4.70 4.16
C GLU A 26 -6.28 -4.86 3.35
N VAL A 27 -5.21 -4.23 3.82
CA VAL A 27 -3.90 -4.30 3.17
C VAL A 27 -2.93 -4.99 4.11
N THR A 28 -2.45 -6.15 3.67
CA THR A 28 -1.47 -6.96 4.39
C THR A 28 -0.07 -6.56 3.94
N VAL A 29 0.84 -6.27 4.88
CA VAL A 29 2.26 -6.01 4.62
C VAL A 29 3.08 -7.13 5.23
N GLU A 30 3.96 -7.71 4.42
CA GLU A 30 4.92 -8.76 4.80
C GLU A 30 6.33 -8.29 4.44
N VAL A 31 7.27 -8.32 5.39
CA VAL A 31 8.70 -8.10 5.11
C VAL A 31 9.43 -9.43 5.11
N VAL A 32 9.71 -9.96 3.92
CA VAL A 32 10.07 -11.37 3.70
C VAL A 32 11.38 -11.77 4.37
N ASN A 33 12.37 -10.87 4.38
CA ASN A 33 13.68 -11.15 4.95
C ASN A 33 13.90 -10.56 6.35
N ALA A 34 12.94 -9.81 6.89
CA ALA A 34 13.00 -9.18 8.20
C ALA A 34 11.66 -9.37 8.94
N PRO A 35 11.31 -10.62 9.36
CA PRO A 35 10.05 -10.89 10.04
C PRO A 35 9.95 -10.09 11.35
N GLY A 36 8.74 -9.64 11.64
CA GLY A 36 8.46 -8.74 12.75
C GLY A 36 9.08 -7.34 12.58
N ALA A 37 9.18 -6.84 11.35
CA ALA A 37 9.44 -5.43 11.09
C ALA A 37 8.23 -4.59 11.49
N GLU A 38 8.48 -3.33 11.80
CA GLU A 38 7.47 -2.32 12.09
C GLU A 38 7.30 -1.44 10.86
N CYS A 39 6.11 -1.42 10.26
CA CYS A 39 5.82 -0.52 9.15
C CYS A 39 4.78 0.54 9.52
N ARG A 40 4.99 1.77 9.04
CA ARG A 40 4.12 2.92 9.27
C ARG A 40 3.80 3.58 7.94
N GLY A 41 2.54 3.92 7.74
CA GLY A 41 2.05 4.63 6.57
C GLY A 41 1.50 5.99 6.95
N GLU A 42 1.73 7.01 6.12
CA GLU A 42 1.04 8.30 6.22
C GLU A 42 0.55 8.73 4.84
N ASP A 43 -0.73 9.04 4.71
CA ASP A 43 -1.26 9.57 3.46
C ASP A 43 -1.16 11.10 3.36
N LEU A 44 -1.52 11.65 2.20
CA LEU A 44 -1.54 13.10 1.96
C LEU A 44 -2.56 13.86 2.83
N GLN A 45 -3.48 13.17 3.49
CA GLN A 45 -4.43 13.74 4.44
C GLN A 45 -3.91 13.69 5.89
N GLY A 46 -2.68 13.19 6.12
CA GLY A 46 -2.09 13.02 7.44
C GLY A 46 -2.65 11.84 8.24
N ARG A 47 -3.45 10.96 7.60
CA ARG A 47 -3.94 9.74 8.26
C ARG A 47 -2.79 8.76 8.39
N LYS A 48 -2.65 8.20 9.59
CA LYS A 48 -1.55 7.29 9.95
C LYS A 48 -2.04 5.86 10.01
N TYR A 49 -1.20 4.96 9.52
CA TYR A 49 -1.42 3.52 9.46
C TYR A 49 -0.23 2.82 10.08
N GLN A 50 -0.47 1.69 10.74
CA GLN A 50 0.57 0.93 11.41
C GLN A 50 0.38 -0.56 11.12
N TRP A 51 1.50 -1.22 10.84
CA TRP A 51 1.63 -2.66 10.69
C TRP A 51 2.72 -3.11 11.65
N THR A 52 2.30 -3.47 12.86
CA THR A 52 3.19 -3.91 13.93
C THR A 52 3.47 -5.40 13.78
N ASN A 53 4.73 -5.79 13.93
CA ASN A 53 5.19 -7.17 13.85
C ASN A 53 4.77 -7.90 12.56
N THR A 54 5.21 -7.40 11.39
CA THR A 54 4.82 -7.97 10.08
C THR A 54 5.14 -9.48 9.95
N PRO A 55 4.27 -10.31 9.33
CA PRO A 55 3.11 -9.94 8.53
C PRO A 55 1.95 -9.38 9.36
N ALA A 56 1.41 -8.25 8.92
CA ALA A 56 0.29 -7.59 9.59
C ALA A 56 -0.67 -6.98 8.57
N THR A 57 -1.90 -6.67 8.99
CA THR A 57 -2.94 -6.10 8.12
C THR A 57 -3.47 -4.80 8.71
N ALA A 58 -3.71 -3.80 7.87
CA ALA A 58 -4.34 -2.55 8.26
C ALA A 58 -5.49 -2.21 7.31
N ALA A 59 -6.55 -1.59 7.85
CA ALA A 59 -7.67 -1.10 7.07
C ALA A 59 -7.32 0.27 6.46
N LEU A 60 -7.23 0.31 5.13
CA LEU A 60 -6.98 1.52 4.35
C LEU A 60 -8.25 1.96 3.62
N PRO A 61 -8.49 3.26 3.42
CA PRO A 61 -9.63 3.74 2.64
C PRO A 61 -9.48 3.36 1.16
N TRP A 62 -10.55 2.89 0.51
CA TRP A 62 -10.57 2.56 -0.93
C TRP A 62 -10.22 3.76 -1.81
N LEU A 63 -10.69 4.94 -1.42
CA LEU A 63 -10.47 6.20 -2.12
C LEU A 63 -9.30 7.02 -1.52
N GLY A 64 -8.39 6.36 -0.80
CA GLY A 64 -7.19 7.00 -0.25
C GLY A 64 -6.23 7.49 -1.33
N GLY A 65 -5.49 8.55 -1.00
CA GLY A 65 -4.35 9.01 -1.82
C GLY A 65 -3.15 8.06 -1.70
N PRO A 66 -2.01 8.38 -2.33
CA PRO A 66 -0.75 7.68 -2.08
C PRO A 66 -0.40 7.67 -0.58
N ILE A 67 0.20 6.58 -0.11
CA ILE A 67 0.64 6.41 1.28
C ILE A 67 2.16 6.35 1.30
N ASN A 68 2.81 7.24 2.06
CA ASN A 68 4.23 7.13 2.36
C ASN A 68 4.41 6.00 3.38
N LEU A 69 4.88 4.85 2.93
CA LEU A 69 5.15 3.68 3.76
C LEU A 69 6.62 3.65 4.14
N ALA A 70 6.90 3.48 5.43
CA ALA A 70 8.25 3.25 5.94
C ALA A 70 8.27 2.01 6.82
N CYS A 71 9.27 1.15 6.64
CA CYS A 71 9.48 -0.05 7.46
C CYS A 71 10.85 0.02 8.15
N GLU A 72 10.88 -0.40 9.41
CA GLU A 72 12.07 -0.41 10.26
C GLU A 72 12.22 -1.77 10.95
N LYS A 73 13.45 -2.27 11.00
CA LYS A 73 13.86 -3.45 11.77
C LYS A 73 15.33 -3.28 12.19
N PRO A 74 15.69 -3.53 13.46
CA PRO A 74 17.09 -3.55 13.87
C PRO A 74 17.92 -4.53 13.01
N GLY A 75 19.10 -4.09 12.56
CA GLY A 75 19.97 -4.85 11.65
C GLY A 75 19.65 -4.66 10.16
N PHE A 76 18.64 -3.85 9.83
CA PHE A 76 18.26 -3.52 8.45
C PHE A 76 18.19 -2.01 8.24
N LYS A 77 18.57 -1.57 7.03
CA LYS A 77 18.39 -0.19 6.57
C LYS A 77 16.91 0.13 6.50
N LYS A 78 16.55 1.35 6.90
CA LYS A 78 15.17 1.84 6.82
C LYS A 78 14.68 1.79 5.37
N LEU A 79 13.52 1.18 5.18
CA LEU A 79 12.84 1.12 3.89
C LEU A 79 11.80 2.25 3.85
N ALA A 80 11.75 3.00 2.75
CA ALA A 80 10.73 4.03 2.52
C ALA A 80 10.27 3.98 1.06
N LEU A 81 8.95 3.94 0.84
CA LEU A 81 8.33 3.83 -0.48
C LEU A 81 6.98 4.54 -0.51
N ILE A 82 6.49 4.86 -1.70
CA ILE A 82 5.14 5.40 -1.88
C ILE A 82 4.23 4.27 -2.35
N LEU A 83 3.32 3.85 -1.48
CA LEU A 83 2.27 2.88 -1.79
C LEU A 83 1.16 3.61 -2.57
N THR A 84 1.11 3.37 -3.87
CA THR A 84 0.04 3.84 -4.73
C THR A 84 -0.98 2.75 -4.99
N ARG A 85 -2.19 3.16 -5.38
CA ARG A 85 -3.20 2.22 -5.87
C ARG A 85 -2.90 1.90 -7.33
N SER A 86 -3.13 0.66 -7.74
CA SER A 86 -3.04 0.24 -9.14
C SER A 86 -4.41 -0.19 -9.65
N ALA A 87 -4.57 -0.27 -10.97
CA ALA A 87 -5.68 -1.04 -11.52
C ALA A 87 -5.64 -2.46 -10.93
N PRO A 88 -6.79 -3.13 -10.74
CA PRO A 88 -6.83 -4.54 -10.36
C PRO A 88 -6.28 -5.40 -11.50
N THR A 89 -4.96 -5.37 -11.69
CA THR A 89 -4.24 -6.44 -12.37
C THR A 89 -4.39 -7.63 -11.44
N GLY A 90 -5.12 -8.67 -11.87
CA GLY A 90 -5.38 -9.86 -11.07
C GLY A 90 -4.15 -10.23 -10.24
N GLY A 91 -4.34 -10.31 -8.92
CA GLY A 91 -3.36 -10.29 -7.84
C GLY A 91 -1.88 -10.47 -8.24
N THR A 92 -1.01 -9.62 -7.69
CA THR A 92 0.43 -9.92 -7.68
C THR A 92 0.62 -11.36 -7.22
N PRO A 93 1.25 -12.24 -8.03
CA PRO A 93 1.46 -13.63 -7.67
C PRO A 93 2.01 -13.71 -6.24
N ARG A 94 1.57 -14.69 -5.44
CA ARG A 94 2.02 -14.81 -4.03
C ARG A 94 3.54 -14.84 -3.89
N GLU A 95 4.27 -15.17 -4.96
CA GLU A 95 5.73 -15.25 -4.98
C GLU A 95 6.41 -13.91 -5.27
N THR A 96 5.70 -12.92 -5.83
CA THR A 96 6.28 -11.62 -6.20
C THR A 96 6.45 -10.72 -4.98
N PHE A 97 7.67 -10.27 -4.75
CA PHE A 97 8.02 -9.27 -3.74
C PHE A 97 8.67 -8.05 -4.40
N PHE A 98 8.65 -6.91 -3.72
CA PHE A 98 9.18 -5.66 -4.24
C PHE A 98 10.54 -5.33 -3.60
N PHE A 99 11.52 -5.07 -4.47
CA PHE A 99 12.82 -4.52 -4.08
C PHE A 99 12.83 -3.01 -4.33
N PHE A 100 13.19 -2.25 -3.29
CA PHE A 100 13.37 -0.82 -3.39
C PHE A 100 14.73 -0.43 -2.81
N PRO A 101 15.61 0.23 -3.59
CA PRO A 101 16.89 0.69 -3.06
C PRO A 101 16.68 1.68 -1.90
N PRO A 102 17.49 1.64 -0.83
CA PRO A 102 17.36 2.54 0.33
C PRO A 102 17.53 4.03 -0.01
N ALA A 103 18.11 4.36 -1.18
CA ALA A 103 18.26 5.73 -1.68
C ALA A 103 17.25 6.12 -2.76
N ALA A 104 16.45 5.18 -3.25
CA ALA A 104 15.40 5.48 -4.21
C ALA A 104 14.10 5.62 -3.41
N ALA A 105 13.60 6.85 -3.28
CA ALA A 105 12.18 7.05 -3.02
C ALA A 105 11.44 6.29 -4.12
N ALA A 106 11.01 5.08 -3.82
CA ALA A 106 10.42 4.22 -4.81
C ALA A 106 9.02 4.73 -5.09
N VAL A 107 8.94 5.59 -6.09
CA VAL A 107 7.69 5.93 -6.76
C VAL A 107 7.41 4.76 -7.69
N GLY A 108 6.81 3.70 -7.14
CA GLY A 108 6.22 2.64 -7.94
C GLY A 108 5.01 3.20 -8.69
N LEU A 109 5.23 3.89 -9.80
CA LEU A 109 4.18 4.28 -10.73
C LEU A 109 3.62 3.00 -11.38
N LEU A 110 2.65 2.38 -10.72
CA LEU A 110 1.73 1.47 -11.38
C LEU A 110 0.73 2.33 -12.16
N GLU A 111 1.10 2.70 -13.39
CA GLU A 111 0.19 3.33 -14.34
C GLU A 111 -1.00 2.39 -14.62
N GLY A 112 -2.15 2.74 -14.08
CA GLY A 112 -3.44 2.13 -14.41
C GLY A 112 -4.32 3.15 -15.11
N ALA A 113 -4.14 3.30 -16.42
CA ALA A 113 -5.05 4.03 -17.29
C ALA A 113 -6.31 3.19 -17.55
N SER A 114 -7.40 3.51 -16.87
CA SER A 114 -8.82 3.21 -17.16
C SER A 114 -9.57 3.15 -15.83
N GLY A 115 -10.80 3.66 -15.78
CA GLY A 115 -11.59 3.89 -14.56
C GLY A 115 -12.02 2.65 -13.76
N ALA A 116 -11.12 1.69 -13.56
CA ALA A 116 -11.26 0.56 -12.66
C ALA A 116 -11.04 1.00 -11.20
N ARG A 117 -11.74 0.34 -10.29
CA ARG A 117 -11.66 0.57 -8.83
C ARG A 117 -10.20 0.39 -8.37
N TYR A 118 -9.52 1.49 -8.13
CA TYR A 118 -8.13 1.53 -7.64
C TYR A 118 -8.06 0.92 -6.23
N ALA A 119 -7.40 -0.22 -6.09
CA ALA A 119 -7.11 -0.87 -4.81
C ALA A 119 -5.61 -0.78 -4.51
N TYR A 120 -5.24 -0.81 -3.24
CA TYR A 120 -3.83 -1.01 -2.89
C TYR A 120 -3.48 -2.48 -3.11
N PRO A 121 -2.26 -2.79 -3.59
CA PRO A 121 -1.81 -4.16 -3.72
C PRO A 121 -1.82 -4.84 -2.34
N THR A 122 -2.37 -6.05 -2.28
CA THR A 122 -2.41 -6.88 -1.05
C THR A 122 -2.31 -8.37 -1.43
N PRO A 123 -1.44 -9.16 -0.78
CA PRO A 123 -0.44 -8.74 0.19
C PRO A 123 0.72 -7.96 -0.46
N LEU A 124 1.22 -6.93 0.22
CA LEU A 124 2.44 -6.21 -0.14
C LEU A 124 3.64 -6.92 0.48
N ARG A 125 4.42 -7.62 -0.35
CA ARG A 125 5.63 -8.33 0.07
C ARG A 125 6.85 -7.47 -0.20
N LEU A 126 7.58 -7.09 0.85
CA LEU A 126 8.71 -6.17 0.82
C LEU A 126 9.99 -6.89 1.21
N VAL A 127 11.12 -6.39 0.71
CA VAL A 127 12.46 -6.83 1.12
C VAL A 127 13.26 -5.62 1.60
N MET A 128 13.86 -5.73 2.78
CA MET A 128 14.68 -4.68 3.37
C MET A 128 16.16 -4.97 3.14
N GLU A 129 16.95 -3.94 2.83
CA GLU A 129 18.40 -4.11 2.73
C GLU A 129 19.00 -4.28 4.14
N PRO A 130 19.79 -5.32 4.42
CA PRO A 130 20.49 -5.45 5.69
C PRO A 130 21.51 -4.31 5.89
N GLU A 131 21.80 -3.97 7.14
CA GLU A 131 22.89 -3.05 7.46
C GLU A 131 24.25 -3.63 7.03
N ASP A 132 25.25 -2.78 6.82
CA ASP A 132 26.57 -3.24 6.36
C ASP A 132 27.24 -4.14 7.42
N SER A 133 26.88 -3.94 8.70
CA SER A 133 27.27 -4.74 9.86
C SER A 133 26.44 -6.00 10.09
N ALA A 134 25.39 -6.25 9.28
CA ALA A 134 24.54 -7.41 9.45
C ALA A 134 25.31 -8.73 9.19
N PRO A 135 24.88 -9.86 9.79
CA PRO A 135 25.48 -11.16 9.53
C PRO A 135 25.53 -11.50 8.04
N GLU A 136 26.60 -12.19 7.61
CA GLU A 136 26.80 -12.55 6.20
C GLU A 136 25.62 -13.34 5.61
N ALA A 137 25.01 -14.21 6.42
CA ALA A 137 23.83 -14.98 6.03
C ALA A 137 22.64 -14.09 5.62
N GLU A 138 22.43 -12.96 6.30
CA GLU A 138 21.34 -12.02 5.98
C GLU A 138 21.62 -11.27 4.67
N ARG A 139 22.87 -10.84 4.47
CA ARG A 139 23.31 -10.20 3.22
C ARG A 139 23.19 -11.15 2.03
N LYS A 140 23.61 -12.41 2.20
CA LYS A 140 23.46 -13.45 1.17
C LYS A 140 21.99 -13.71 0.84
N LYS A 141 21.13 -13.82 1.85
CA LYS A 141 19.68 -13.98 1.65
C LYS A 141 19.07 -12.80 0.88
N TYR A 142 19.49 -11.57 1.20
CA TYR A 142 19.06 -10.38 0.47
C TYR A 142 19.48 -10.43 -1.01
N GLU A 143 20.73 -10.81 -1.31
CA GLU A 143 21.20 -10.96 -2.69
C GLU A 143 20.47 -12.08 -3.46
N GLU A 144 20.15 -13.20 -2.81
CA GLU A 144 19.38 -14.30 -3.41
C GLU A 144 17.97 -13.84 -3.80
N LEU A 145 17.28 -13.17 -2.87
CA LEU A 145 15.97 -12.58 -3.13
C LEU A 145 16.06 -11.53 -4.25
N ARG A 146 17.09 -10.68 -4.25
CA ARG A 146 17.29 -9.66 -5.29
C ARG A 146 17.41 -10.29 -6.67
N LYS A 147 18.25 -11.32 -6.80
CA LYS A 147 18.44 -12.06 -8.06
C LYS A 147 17.15 -12.74 -8.50
N GLN A 148 16.36 -13.27 -7.56
CA GLN A 148 15.05 -13.84 -7.89
C GLN A 148 14.10 -12.77 -8.46
N TYR A 149 14.01 -11.60 -7.83
CA TYR A 149 13.21 -10.48 -8.34
C TYR A 149 13.64 -10.04 -9.74
N GLU A 150 14.95 -9.89 -9.96
CA GLU A 150 15.52 -9.49 -11.25
C GLU A 150 15.14 -10.50 -12.35
N ARG A 151 15.15 -11.81 -12.06
CA ARG A 151 14.71 -12.85 -12.99
C ARG A 151 13.21 -12.79 -13.29
N GLU A 152 12.39 -12.68 -12.26
CA GLU A 152 10.92 -12.78 -12.39
C GLU A 152 10.31 -11.53 -13.02
N VAL A 153 10.80 -10.34 -12.66
CA VAL A 153 10.19 -9.07 -13.06
C VAL A 153 10.92 -8.42 -14.23
N LEU A 154 12.25 -8.50 -14.29
CA LEU A 154 13.02 -7.88 -15.37
C LEU A 154 13.35 -8.85 -16.52
N GLY A 155 13.07 -10.14 -16.35
CA GLY A 155 13.40 -11.16 -17.35
C GLY A 155 14.90 -11.25 -17.66
N ARG A 156 15.76 -10.85 -16.71
CA ARG A 156 17.23 -10.85 -16.83
C ARG A 156 17.87 -11.97 -16.04
#